data_AF-C0P6S8-F1
#
_entry.id   AF-C0P6S8-F1
#
_cell.length_a   1.000
_cell.length_b   1.000
_cell.length_c   1.000
_cell.angle_alpha   90.00
_cell.angle_beta   90.00
_cell.angle_gamma   90.00
#
_symmetry.space_group_name_H-M   'P 1'
#
loop_
_entity.id
_entity.type
_entity.pdbx_description
1 polymer ?
#
loop_
_entity_poly.entity_id
_entity_poly.type
_entity_poly.pdbx_seq_one_letter_code
_entity_poly.pdbx_strand_id
1 'polypeptide(L)'
;MLDILKKLLMAPNIATKVVRTLVASGLLKEVSDVRHRSRKIFMATDFQSFAEITGGTWYHDGRLDTDAVSTARRCCQAQVERLGAATAQMIHHDILKEDPRAGYTIDKVKDIIKTMVLEEVKSTGTRDFSAVMAGTMCYRLVTGAPQGGMMEGIHCGICPRTHECSPEGIISPSTCVYYKKWLQMDF
;
A
#
# COMPACT_ATOMS: atom_id res chain seq x y z
N MET A 1 -30.68 0.33 -6.30
CA MET A 1 -31.92 -0.14 -6.99
C MET A 1 -33.07 -0.46 -6.03
N LEU A 2 -32.86 -0.97 -4.80
CA LEU A 2 -33.94 -1.10 -3.79
C LEU A 2 -34.71 0.21 -3.55
N ASP A 3 -34.06 1.35 -3.76
CA ASP A 3 -34.66 2.69 -3.70
C ASP A 3 -35.74 2.94 -4.77
N ILE A 4 -35.62 2.36 -5.97
CA ILE A 4 -36.62 2.51 -7.04
C ILE A 4 -37.90 1.76 -6.66
N LEU A 5 -37.79 0.55 -6.09
CA LEU A 5 -38.96 -0.22 -5.65
C LEU A 5 -39.67 0.43 -4.45
N LYS A 6 -38.91 1.10 -3.56
CA LYS A 6 -39.47 1.98 -2.53
C LYS A 6 -40.19 3.19 -3.13
N LYS A 7 -39.62 3.82 -4.17
CA LYS A 7 -40.27 4.91 -4.91
C LYS A 7 -41.52 4.48 -5.67
N LEU A 8 -41.57 3.23 -6.14
CA LEU A 8 -42.73 2.63 -6.80
C LEU A 8 -43.84 2.20 -5.82
N LEU A 9 -43.71 2.49 -4.51
CA LEU A 9 -44.72 2.21 -3.48
C LEU A 9 -45.20 0.75 -3.46
N MET A 10 -44.35 -0.20 -3.85
CA MET A 10 -44.69 -1.62 -3.86
C MET A 10 -44.53 -2.23 -2.47
N ALA A 11 -45.47 -3.10 -2.08
CA ALA A 11 -45.31 -3.89 -0.87
C ALA A 11 -44.04 -4.77 -0.95
N PRO A 12 -43.25 -4.92 0.13
CA PRO A 12 -41.96 -5.62 0.11
C PRO A 12 -42.01 -7.05 -0.47
N ASN A 13 -43.11 -7.76 -0.22
CA ASN A 13 -43.32 -9.11 -0.73
C ASN A 13 -43.53 -9.16 -2.25
N ILE A 14 -44.22 -8.16 -2.80
CA ILE A 14 -44.45 -8.02 -4.25
C ILE A 14 -43.13 -7.67 -4.93
N ALA A 15 -42.42 -6.66 -4.40
CA ALA A 15 -41.11 -6.25 -4.89
C ALA A 15 -40.13 -7.43 -4.96
N THR A 16 -40.09 -8.27 -3.91
CA THR A 16 -39.23 -9.46 -3.87
C THR A 16 -39.60 -10.49 -4.95
N LYS A 17 -40.90 -10.72 -5.20
CA LYS A 17 -41.36 -11.63 -6.27
C LYS A 17 -40.96 -11.12 -7.65
N VAL A 18 -41.19 -9.84 -7.93
CA VAL A 18 -40.84 -9.22 -9.23
C VAL A 18 -39.34 -9.32 -9.49
N VAL A 19 -38.52 -9.00 -8.48
CA VAL A 19 -37.06 -9.12 -8.59
C VAL A 19 -36.65 -10.56 -8.90
N ARG A 20 -37.20 -11.56 -8.20
CA ARG A 20 -36.91 -12.97 -8.48
C ARG A 20 -37.27 -13.39 -9.90
N THR A 21 -38.42 -12.95 -10.41
CA THR A 21 -38.84 -13.21 -11.80
C THR A 21 -37.88 -12.59 -12.80
N LEU A 22 -37.46 -11.34 -12.57
CA LEU A 22 -36.51 -10.64 -13.44
C LEU A 22 -35.09 -11.22 -13.40
N VAL A 23 -34.68 -11.78 -12.26
CA VAL A 23 -33.41 -12.54 -12.14
C VAL A 23 -33.52 -13.87 -12.87
N ALA A 24 -34.64 -14.60 -12.70
CA ALA A 24 -34.88 -15.86 -13.40
C ALA A 24 -34.98 -15.69 -14.93
N SER A 25 -35.49 -14.55 -15.40
CA SER A 25 -35.53 -14.22 -16.83
C SER A 25 -34.20 -13.71 -17.38
N GLY A 26 -33.15 -13.64 -16.56
CA GLY A 26 -31.82 -13.16 -16.97
C GLY A 26 -31.74 -11.66 -17.27
N LEU A 27 -32.75 -10.87 -16.90
CA LEU A 27 -32.76 -9.41 -17.11
C LEU A 27 -32.01 -8.68 -16.00
N LEU A 28 -32.05 -9.21 -14.77
CA LEU A 28 -31.33 -8.67 -13.62
C LEU A 28 -30.28 -9.65 -13.11
N LYS A 29 -29.17 -9.10 -12.63
CA LYS A 29 -28.15 -9.78 -11.82
C LYS A 29 -28.03 -9.13 -10.45
N GLU A 30 -27.70 -9.93 -9.45
CA GLU A 30 -27.33 -9.43 -8.12
C GLU A 30 -25.87 -8.95 -8.15
N VAL A 31 -25.63 -7.78 -7.58
CA VAL A 31 -24.31 -7.16 -7.43
C VAL A 31 -24.12 -6.86 -5.95
N SER A 32 -23.03 -7.38 -5.37
CA SER A 32 -22.60 -7.04 -4.02
C SER A 32 -21.97 -5.65 -4.00
N ASP A 33 -22.46 -4.76 -3.15
CA ASP A 33 -21.79 -3.47 -2.86
C ASP A 33 -20.77 -3.68 -1.74
N VAL A 34 -19.48 -3.52 -2.05
CA VAL A 34 -18.40 -3.66 -1.06
C VAL A 34 -18.47 -2.61 0.04
N ARG A 35 -19.02 -1.43 -0.24
CA ARG A 35 -19.21 -0.34 0.74
C ARG A 35 -20.41 -0.59 1.65
N HIS A 36 -21.43 -1.28 1.15
CA HIS A 36 -22.68 -1.55 1.86
C HIS A 36 -23.06 -3.03 1.77
N ARG A 37 -22.25 -3.91 2.37
CA ARG A 37 -22.43 -5.38 2.33
C ARG A 37 -23.82 -5.86 2.76
N SER A 38 -24.53 -5.10 3.59
CA SER A 38 -25.88 -5.42 4.05
C SER A 38 -26.98 -5.19 3.01
N ARG A 39 -26.67 -4.51 1.89
CA ARG A 39 -27.65 -4.16 0.86
C ARG A 39 -27.40 -4.97 -0.41
N LYS A 40 -28.40 -5.78 -0.79
CA LYS A 40 -28.44 -6.43 -2.11
C LYS A 40 -28.80 -5.39 -3.16
N ILE A 41 -27.91 -5.15 -4.12
CA ILE A 41 -28.17 -4.29 -5.25
C ILE A 41 -28.41 -5.18 -6.46
N PHE A 42 -29.50 -4.95 -7.17
CA PHE A 42 -29.74 -5.59 -8.46
C PHE A 42 -29.37 -4.59 -9.56
N MET A 43 -28.86 -5.08 -10.68
CA MET A 43 -28.51 -4.31 -11.87
C MET A 43 -28.96 -5.10 -13.10
N ALA A 44 -29.24 -4.43 -14.21
CA ALA A 44 -29.55 -5.14 -15.45
C ALA A 44 -28.32 -5.91 -15.97
N THR A 45 -28.54 -7.07 -16.55
CA THR A 45 -27.48 -8.05 -16.86
C THR A 45 -26.46 -7.50 -17.85
N ASP A 46 -26.93 -6.72 -18.82
CA ASP A 46 -26.19 -6.00 -19.86
C ASP A 46 -25.33 -4.85 -19.33
N PHE A 47 -25.61 -4.32 -18.14
CA PHE A 47 -24.78 -3.27 -17.55
C PHE A 47 -23.48 -3.84 -17.01
N GLN A 48 -22.35 -3.24 -17.39
CA GLN A 48 -21.06 -3.53 -16.80
C GLN A 48 -21.04 -3.02 -15.35
N SER A 49 -20.86 -3.93 -14.38
CA SER A 49 -20.66 -3.53 -12.99
C SER A 49 -19.33 -2.80 -12.87
N PHE A 50 -19.34 -1.58 -12.34
CA PHE A 50 -18.11 -0.83 -12.10
C PHE A 50 -17.31 -1.43 -10.94
N ALA A 51 -15.98 -1.45 -11.09
CA ALA A 51 -15.04 -1.96 -10.09
C ALA A 51 -15.20 -1.28 -8.71
N GLU A 52 -15.65 -0.02 -8.69
CA GLU A 52 -15.91 0.72 -7.46
C GLU A 52 -17.03 0.09 -6.60
N ILE A 53 -18.01 -0.58 -7.22
CA ILE A 53 -19.13 -1.22 -6.52
C ILE A 53 -18.75 -2.65 -6.13
N THR A 54 -18.12 -3.41 -7.03
CA THR A 54 -17.71 -4.80 -6.79
C THR A 54 -16.44 -4.92 -5.95
N GLY A 55 -15.74 -3.82 -5.67
CA GLY A 55 -14.45 -3.79 -4.98
C GLY A 55 -13.24 -4.05 -5.88
N GLY A 56 -13.46 -4.36 -7.16
CA GLY A 56 -12.40 -4.70 -8.10
C GLY A 56 -11.86 -6.12 -7.90
N THR A 57 -10.74 -6.45 -8.55
CA THR A 57 -10.26 -7.85 -8.61
C THR A 57 -9.72 -8.43 -7.30
N TRP A 58 -9.49 -7.61 -6.27
CA TRP A 58 -9.21 -8.13 -4.93
C TRP A 58 -10.46 -8.70 -4.25
N TYR A 59 -11.65 -8.50 -4.83
CA TYR A 59 -12.90 -8.94 -4.26
C TYR A 59 -13.55 -9.99 -5.16
N HIS A 60 -13.91 -11.12 -4.56
CA HIS A 60 -14.74 -12.15 -5.17
C HIS A 60 -16.06 -12.22 -4.39
N ASP A 61 -17.19 -12.12 -5.08
CA ASP A 61 -18.54 -12.10 -4.47
C ASP A 61 -18.67 -11.11 -3.29
N GLY A 62 -18.04 -9.94 -3.41
CA GLY A 62 -18.07 -8.88 -2.39
C GLY A 62 -17.20 -9.16 -1.15
N ARG A 63 -16.44 -10.26 -1.14
CA ARG A 63 -15.46 -10.59 -0.10
C ARG A 63 -14.06 -10.29 -0.61
N LEU A 64 -13.24 -9.68 0.22
CA LEU A 64 -11.82 -9.53 -0.08
C LEU A 64 -11.18 -10.92 -0.12
N ASP A 65 -10.49 -11.22 -1.20
CA ASP A 65 -9.64 -12.39 -1.33
C ASP A 65 -8.37 -12.15 -0.50
N THR A 66 -8.43 -12.61 0.76
CA THR A 66 -7.34 -12.46 1.73
C THR A 66 -6.10 -13.24 1.33
N ASP A 67 -6.27 -14.35 0.62
CA ASP A 67 -5.19 -15.24 0.23
C ASP A 67 -4.40 -14.60 -0.92
N ALA A 68 -5.12 -14.03 -1.89
CA ALA A 68 -4.56 -13.17 -2.94
C ALA A 68 -3.78 -11.99 -2.36
N VAL A 69 -4.39 -11.21 -1.44
CA VAL A 69 -3.75 -10.03 -0.84
C VAL A 69 -2.51 -10.41 -0.04
N SER A 70 -2.60 -11.49 0.75
CA SER A 70 -1.47 -11.97 1.56
C SER A 70 -0.31 -12.48 0.69
N THR A 71 -0.62 -13.17 -0.41
CA THR A 71 0.37 -13.62 -1.39
C THR A 71 1.06 -12.44 -2.03
N ALA A 72 0.32 -11.45 -2.53
CA ALA A 72 0.90 -10.27 -3.15
C ALA A 72 1.77 -9.45 -2.17
N ARG A 73 1.33 -9.29 -0.92
CA ARG A 73 2.12 -8.63 0.14
C ARG A 73 3.42 -9.39 0.42
N ARG A 74 3.33 -10.72 0.56
CA ARG A 74 4.49 -11.58 0.80
C ARG A 74 5.50 -11.49 -0.35
N CYS A 75 5.06 -11.58 -1.60
CA CYS A 75 5.94 -11.45 -2.77
C CYS A 75 6.59 -10.07 -2.83
N CYS A 76 5.83 -9.01 -2.55
CA CYS A 76 6.36 -7.65 -2.52
C CYS A 76 7.44 -7.49 -1.44
N GLN A 77 7.17 -7.96 -0.22
CA GLN A 77 8.13 -7.88 0.88
C GLN A 77 9.39 -8.70 0.58
N ALA A 78 9.23 -9.95 0.17
CA ALA A 78 10.36 -10.83 -0.16
C ALA A 78 11.23 -10.24 -1.28
N GLN A 79 10.61 -9.61 -2.29
CA GLN A 79 11.35 -9.02 -3.40
C GLN A 79 12.15 -7.79 -2.98
N VAL A 80 11.57 -6.93 -2.15
CA VAL A 80 12.25 -5.74 -1.64
C VAL A 80 13.38 -6.12 -0.67
N GLU A 81 13.17 -7.11 0.19
CA GLU A 81 14.22 -7.63 1.10
C GLU A 81 15.37 -8.27 0.33
N ARG A 82 15.05 -9.06 -0.72
CA ARG A 82 16.05 -9.76 -1.53
C ARG A 82 16.91 -8.82 -2.37
N LEU A 83 16.32 -7.74 -2.89
CA LEU A 83 16.98 -6.84 -3.83
C LEU A 83 17.45 -5.52 -3.23
N GLY A 84 17.07 -5.23 -1.98
CA GLY A 84 17.23 -3.91 -1.34
C GLY A 84 16.16 -2.92 -1.82
N ALA A 85 15.96 -2.81 -3.13
CA ALA A 85 14.91 -2.04 -3.75
C ALA A 85 14.31 -2.74 -4.98
N ALA A 86 13.02 -2.57 -5.22
CA ALA A 86 12.31 -3.19 -6.34
C ALA A 86 11.33 -2.22 -7.00
N THR A 87 11.21 -2.28 -8.33
CA THR A 87 10.16 -1.53 -9.05
C THR A 87 8.82 -2.28 -8.98
N ALA A 88 7.72 -1.58 -9.25
CA ALA A 88 6.40 -2.22 -9.35
C ALA A 88 6.39 -3.35 -10.41
N GLN A 89 7.16 -3.20 -11.50
CA GLN A 89 7.31 -4.22 -12.53
C GLN A 89 8.04 -5.47 -12.01
N MET A 90 9.10 -5.29 -11.23
CA MET A 90 9.85 -6.42 -10.65
C MET A 90 8.99 -7.19 -9.64
N ILE A 91 8.19 -6.48 -8.85
CA ILE A 91 7.25 -7.10 -7.90
C ILE A 91 6.13 -7.82 -8.66
N HIS A 92 5.57 -7.19 -9.70
CA HIS A 92 4.54 -7.79 -10.55
C HIS A 92 5.02 -9.08 -11.23
N HIS A 93 6.25 -9.08 -11.74
CA HIS A 93 6.87 -10.27 -12.34
C HIS A 93 6.99 -11.43 -11.33
N ASP A 94 7.44 -11.15 -10.12
CA ASP A 94 7.58 -12.16 -9.06
C ASP A 94 6.22 -12.72 -8.63
N ILE A 95 5.20 -11.86 -8.52
CA ILE A 95 3.84 -12.31 -8.22
C ILE A 95 3.31 -13.24 -9.33
N LEU A 96 3.50 -12.89 -10.61
CA LEU A 96 3.07 -13.74 -11.73
C LEU A 96 3.81 -15.08 -11.80
N LYS A 97 5.06 -15.12 -11.32
CA LYS A 97 5.84 -16.35 -11.24
C LYS A 97 5.30 -17.31 -10.17
N GLU A 98 4.90 -16.77 -9.01
CA GLU A 98 4.33 -17.57 -7.93
C GLU A 98 2.86 -17.93 -8.15
N ASP A 99 2.06 -16.98 -8.67
CA ASP A 99 0.66 -17.18 -9.02
C ASP A 99 0.37 -16.71 -10.46
N PRO A 100 0.59 -17.58 -11.46
CA PRO A 100 0.25 -17.29 -12.84
C PRO A 100 -1.27 -17.11 -13.08
N ARG A 101 -2.12 -17.62 -12.19
CA ARG A 101 -3.58 -17.63 -12.37
C ARG A 101 -4.23 -16.34 -11.90
N ALA A 102 -3.56 -15.60 -11.02
CA ALA A 102 -4.05 -14.35 -10.46
C ALA A 102 -4.41 -13.27 -11.48
N GLY A 103 -3.72 -13.21 -12.63
CA GLY A 103 -3.98 -12.19 -13.66
C GLY A 103 -3.95 -10.75 -13.11
N TYR A 104 -3.07 -10.47 -12.15
CA TYR A 104 -2.99 -9.12 -11.58
C TYR A 104 -2.44 -8.12 -12.60
N THR A 105 -3.03 -6.92 -12.63
CA THR A 105 -2.48 -5.79 -13.38
C THR A 105 -1.43 -5.08 -12.52
N ILE A 106 -0.53 -4.33 -13.15
CA ILE A 106 0.50 -3.56 -12.44
C ILE A 106 -0.12 -2.54 -11.46
N ASP A 107 -1.29 -1.97 -11.79
CA ASP A 107 -1.98 -1.03 -10.92
C ASP A 107 -2.42 -1.66 -9.60
N LYS A 108 -2.81 -2.95 -9.60
CA LYS A 108 -3.12 -3.69 -8.37
C LYS A 108 -1.89 -3.88 -7.50
N VAL A 109 -0.74 -4.12 -8.11
CA VAL A 109 0.53 -4.23 -7.39
C VAL A 109 0.86 -2.89 -6.73
N LYS A 110 0.64 -1.77 -7.43
CA LYS A 110 0.78 -0.43 -6.85
C LYS A 110 -0.17 -0.18 -5.69
N ASP A 111 -1.42 -0.65 -5.79
CA ASP A 111 -2.37 -0.53 -4.67
C ASP A 111 -1.90 -1.30 -3.44
N ILE A 112 -1.38 -2.52 -3.62
CA ILE A 112 -0.77 -3.29 -2.51
C ILE A 112 0.42 -2.54 -1.93
N ILE A 113 1.33 -2.03 -2.76
CA ILE A 113 2.51 -1.26 -2.33
C ILE A 113 2.09 -0.05 -1.49
N LYS A 114 1.06 0.71 -1.91
CA LYS A 114 0.53 1.85 -1.13
C LYS A 114 -0.03 1.45 0.24
N THR A 115 -0.49 0.22 0.38
CA THR A 115 -0.97 -0.32 1.67
C THR A 115 0.14 -0.91 2.53
N MET A 116 1.38 -0.93 2.03
CA MET A 116 2.58 -1.34 2.75
C MET A 116 3.38 -0.10 3.18
N VAL A 117 4.16 -0.24 4.25
CA VAL A 117 5.07 0.83 4.72
C VAL A 117 6.39 0.71 3.96
N LEU A 118 6.37 1.13 2.71
CA LEU A 118 7.54 1.17 1.83
C LEU A 118 7.88 2.63 1.49
N GLU A 119 9.17 2.91 1.36
CA GLU A 119 9.65 4.20 0.89
C GLU A 119 9.72 4.19 -0.64
N GLU A 120 9.09 5.18 -1.29
CA GLU A 120 9.24 5.40 -2.73
C GLU A 120 10.45 6.30 -2.97
N VAL A 121 11.41 5.79 -3.72
CA VAL A 121 12.71 6.43 -3.93
C VAL A 121 13.16 6.30 -5.38
N LYS A 122 13.90 7.32 -5.84
CA LYS A 122 14.59 7.28 -7.13
C LYS A 122 15.88 6.50 -6.98
N SER A 123 16.02 5.41 -7.74
CA SER A 123 17.21 4.57 -7.71
C SER A 123 18.49 5.38 -8.02
N THR A 124 19.55 5.13 -7.25
CA THR A 124 20.91 5.61 -7.57
C THR A 124 21.70 4.64 -8.43
N GLY A 125 21.18 3.42 -8.67
CA GLY A 125 21.86 2.34 -9.37
C GLY A 125 23.04 1.72 -8.62
N THR A 126 23.18 2.01 -7.32
CA THR A 126 24.32 1.55 -6.50
C THR A 126 23.86 0.99 -5.16
N ARG A 127 24.66 0.10 -4.54
CA ARG A 127 24.37 -0.55 -3.25
C ARG A 127 22.99 -1.21 -3.25
N ASP A 128 22.10 -0.85 -2.33
CA ASP A 128 20.72 -1.32 -2.21
C ASP A 128 19.88 -1.10 -3.48
N PHE A 129 20.35 -0.26 -4.41
CA PHE A 129 19.70 0.04 -5.67
C PHE A 129 20.36 -0.63 -6.89
N SER A 130 21.32 -1.54 -6.70
CA SER A 130 22.07 -2.16 -7.80
C SER A 130 21.19 -2.95 -8.77
N ALA A 131 20.04 -3.46 -8.30
CA ALA A 131 19.08 -4.19 -9.12
C ALA A 131 18.18 -3.29 -9.97
N VAL A 132 18.19 -1.96 -9.73
CA VAL A 132 17.30 -1.00 -10.39
C VAL A 132 18.14 0.06 -11.11
N MET A 133 17.86 0.27 -12.39
CA MET A 133 18.56 1.30 -13.18
C MET A 133 18.48 2.68 -12.51
N ALA A 134 19.61 3.38 -12.48
CA ALA A 134 19.70 4.73 -11.93
C ALA A 134 18.63 5.64 -12.56
N GLY A 135 17.95 6.41 -11.71
CA GLY A 135 16.88 7.32 -12.09
C GLY A 135 15.48 6.71 -12.18
N THR A 136 15.34 5.39 -12.04
CA THR A 136 14.04 4.71 -12.06
C THR A 136 13.40 4.73 -10.67
N MET A 137 12.08 4.94 -10.59
CA MET A 137 11.34 4.90 -9.33
C MET A 137 11.17 3.47 -8.85
N CYS A 138 11.47 3.24 -7.57
CA CYS A 138 11.43 1.94 -6.92
C CYS A 138 11.03 2.08 -5.46
N TYR A 139 10.75 0.94 -4.84
CA TYR A 139 10.30 0.83 -3.46
C TYR A 139 11.34 0.08 -2.64
N ARG A 140 11.64 0.58 -1.45
CA ARG A 140 12.49 -0.09 -0.45
C ARG A 140 11.78 -0.19 0.89
N LEU A 141 12.24 -1.09 1.75
CA LEU A 141 11.85 -1.07 3.16
C LEU A 141 12.33 0.25 3.77
N VAL A 142 11.48 0.85 4.59
CA VAL A 142 11.88 1.98 5.43
C VAL A 142 12.95 1.49 6.40
N THR A 143 14.21 1.71 6.06
CA THR A 143 15.30 1.48 7.01
C THR A 143 15.23 2.60 8.02
N GLY A 144 14.74 2.31 9.23
CA GLY A 144 14.65 3.26 10.34
C GLY A 144 16.01 3.78 10.84
N ALA A 145 17.12 3.47 10.16
CA ALA A 145 18.43 4.02 10.46
C ALA A 145 18.77 5.10 9.42
N PRO A 146 18.97 6.37 9.82
CA PRO A 146 19.58 7.33 8.92
C PRO A 146 20.94 6.74 8.51
N GLN A 147 21.21 6.74 7.20
CA GLN A 147 22.41 6.19 6.57
C GLN A 147 23.70 6.98 6.90
N GLY A 148 23.71 7.72 8.00
CA GLY A 148 24.92 8.25 8.59
C GLY A 148 25.54 7.21 9.53
N GLY A 149 26.85 7.30 9.74
CA GLY A 149 27.52 6.48 10.74
C GLY A 149 26.99 6.72 12.16
N MET A 150 27.61 6.06 13.13
CA MET A 150 27.29 6.25 14.56
C MET A 150 27.34 7.72 14.99
N MET A 151 28.08 8.55 14.25
CA MET A 151 28.19 9.99 14.47
C MET A 151 26.89 10.74 14.14
N GLU A 152 26.24 10.47 13.02
CA GLU A 152 24.99 11.13 12.63
C GLU A 152 23.79 10.72 13.51
N GLY A 153 23.90 9.58 14.20
CA GLY A 153 22.93 9.16 15.22
C GLY A 153 23.01 9.97 16.52
N ILE A 154 24.10 10.71 16.76
CA ILE A 154 24.25 11.61 17.90
C ILE A 154 24.14 13.07 17.42
N HIS A 155 23.56 13.96 18.24
CA HIS A 155 23.35 15.35 17.84
C HIS A 155 24.65 16.08 17.49
N CYS A 156 25.79 15.65 18.05
CA CYS A 156 27.09 16.17 17.69
C CYS A 156 27.49 15.87 16.25
N GLY A 157 27.15 14.72 15.64
CA GLY A 157 27.60 14.42 14.28
C GLY A 157 26.94 15.25 13.20
N ILE A 158 25.73 15.73 13.45
CA ILE A 158 25.02 16.66 12.55
C ILE A 158 25.29 18.14 12.88
N CYS A 159 26.17 18.43 13.85
CA CYS A 159 26.47 19.80 14.25
C CYS A 159 27.19 20.55 13.11
N PRO A 160 26.73 21.74 12.69
CA PRO A 160 27.39 22.53 11.64
C PRO A 160 28.80 23.01 12.04
N ARG A 161 29.16 22.88 13.33
CA ARG A 161 30.47 23.25 13.89
C ARG A 161 31.35 22.05 14.23
N THR A 162 31.02 20.85 13.77
CA THR A 162 31.78 19.63 14.08
C THR A 162 33.26 19.75 13.76
N HIS A 163 33.63 20.42 12.66
CA HIS A 163 35.03 20.62 12.27
C HIS A 163 35.82 21.53 13.22
N GLU A 164 35.14 22.35 14.02
CA GLU A 164 35.76 23.24 15.01
C GLU A 164 35.77 22.61 16.41
N CYS A 165 35.16 21.43 16.59
CA CYS A 165 35.05 20.75 17.88
C CYS A 165 36.34 19.98 18.22
N SER A 166 37.02 20.39 19.28
CA SER A 166 38.19 19.66 19.82
C SER A 166 38.18 19.70 21.36
N PRO A 167 38.86 18.75 22.05
CA PRO A 167 38.83 18.72 23.52
C PRO A 167 39.38 19.99 24.18
N GLU A 168 40.33 20.68 23.54
CA GLU A 168 41.00 21.90 23.99
C GLU A 168 40.54 23.17 23.24
N GLY A 169 39.54 23.04 22.36
CA GLY A 169 39.06 24.11 21.49
C GLY A 169 38.05 25.05 22.16
N ILE A 170 37.80 26.19 21.50
CA ILE A 170 36.73 27.12 21.88
C ILE A 170 35.38 26.40 21.87
N ILE A 171 35.18 25.52 20.89
CA ILE A 171 34.08 24.56 20.82
C ILE A 171 34.65 23.22 21.29
N SER A 172 34.24 22.77 22.48
CA SER A 172 34.65 21.48 23.05
C SER A 172 33.46 20.67 23.55
N PRO A 173 33.53 19.34 23.61
CA PRO A 173 32.47 18.51 24.19
C PRO A 173 32.17 18.85 25.66
N SER A 174 33.19 19.24 26.42
CA SER A 174 33.07 19.57 27.86
C SER A 174 32.38 20.91 28.12
N THR A 175 32.50 21.86 27.19
CA THR A 175 31.91 23.21 27.28
C THR A 175 30.63 23.38 26.45
N CYS A 176 30.30 22.42 25.58
CA CYS A 176 29.16 22.51 24.68
C CYS A 176 27.80 22.42 25.41
N VAL A 177 27.06 23.52 25.44
CA VAL A 177 25.70 23.61 26.03
C VAL A 177 24.73 22.63 25.36
N TYR A 178 24.82 22.44 24.04
CA TYR A 178 23.96 21.48 23.32
C TYR A 178 24.26 20.03 23.71
N TYR A 179 25.53 19.70 23.96
CA TYR A 179 25.95 18.36 24.40
C TYR A 179 25.47 18.04 25.80
N LYS A 180 25.62 18.97 26.75
CA LYS A 180 25.12 18.82 28.12
C LYS A 180 23.61 18.66 28.17
N LYS A 181 22.87 19.51 27.44
CA LYS A 181 21.42 19.44 27.37
C LYS A 181 20.94 18.11 26.79
N TRP A 182 21.62 17.59 25.78
CA TRP A 182 21.28 16.29 25.18
C TRP A 182 21.54 15.11 26.13
N LEU A 183 22.68 15.12 26.84
CA LEU A 183 22.98 14.12 27.88
C LEU A 183 22.10 14.28 29.13
N GLN A 184 21.24 15.29 29.20
CA GLN A 184 20.44 15.63 30.39
C GLN A 184 21.31 15.85 31.64
N MET A 185 22.51 16.43 31.46
CA MET A 185 23.47 16.69 32.55
C MET A 185 23.26 18.05 33.24
N ASP A 186 22.27 18.82 32.82
CA ASP A 186 21.90 20.07 33.46
C ASP A 186 20.91 19.75 34.60
N PHE A 187 21.42 19.71 35.84
CA PHE A 187 20.64 19.64 37.08
C PHE A 187 20.24 21.03 37.56
#